data_AF-A0A962R203-F1
#
_entry.id   AF-A0A962R203-F1
#
_cell.length_a   1.000
_cell.length_b   1.000
_cell.length_c   1.000
_cell.angle_alpha   90.00
_cell.angle_beta   90.00
_cell.angle_gamma   90.00
#
_symmetry.space_group_name_H-M   'P 1'
#
loop_
_entity.id
_entity.type
_entity.pdbx_description
1 polymer ?
#
loop_
_entity_poly.entity_id
_entity_poly.type
_entity_poly.pdbx_seq_one_letter_code
_entity_poly.pdbx_strand_id
1 'polypeptide(L)'
;VVATNTFSAQRISQADYGMEELSYEMNYEAAKLARAAADKAFAADPDRPRFVAGGLGPTNRTASISPDVNDPGMRNISYEQLVDAYLEQAQGLVDGGADLLLIETIFDTLNAKAAIFALETLFEQRGRRWPVIISGTITDASGRTLSGQVTEAFWNSMRHARPLAIGLNCALGAREIRPYLAELSRVADCFVSCYPNAGLPNAFGEYDETPAQMAEVIEEFGSA
;
A
#
# COMPACT_ATOMS: atom_id res chain seq x y z
N VAL A 1 -4.62 8.33 11.09
CA VAL A 1 -3.79 8.55 9.88
C VAL A 1 -4.74 8.69 8.70
N VAL A 2 -4.47 9.58 7.76
CA VAL A 2 -5.22 9.69 6.49
C VAL A 2 -4.26 9.39 5.35
N ALA A 3 -4.68 8.56 4.38
CA ALA A 3 -3.90 8.30 3.18
C ALA A 3 -4.17 9.36 2.11
N THR A 4 -3.14 9.70 1.34
CA THR A 4 -3.27 10.55 0.16
C THR A 4 -4.07 9.86 -0.93
N ASN A 5 -4.77 10.63 -1.78
CA ASN A 5 -5.47 10.10 -2.93
C ASN A 5 -4.50 9.86 -4.11
N THR A 6 -3.56 8.93 -3.96
CA THR A 6 -2.42 8.76 -4.87
C THR A 6 -2.15 7.31 -5.27
N PHE A 7 -3.09 6.41 -4.99
CA PHE A 7 -2.91 4.96 -5.16
C PHE A 7 -2.28 4.57 -6.51
N SER A 8 -2.76 5.14 -7.62
CA SER A 8 -2.26 4.89 -8.98
C SER A 8 -1.54 6.09 -9.61
N ALA A 9 -1.14 7.09 -8.82
CA ALA A 9 -0.58 8.36 -9.30
C ALA A 9 0.89 8.26 -9.73
N GLN A 10 1.31 7.16 -10.34
CA GLN A 10 2.68 6.98 -10.87
C GLN A 10 2.66 6.83 -12.39
N ARG A 11 3.75 7.20 -13.07
CA ARG A 11 3.82 7.33 -14.54
C ARG A 11 3.31 6.11 -15.32
N ILE A 12 3.62 4.90 -14.89
CA ILE A 12 3.24 3.65 -15.56
C ILE A 12 1.71 3.47 -15.57
N SER A 13 1.02 3.80 -14.48
CA SER A 13 -0.44 3.74 -14.41
C SER A 13 -1.07 4.94 -15.11
N GLN A 14 -0.45 6.11 -15.02
CA GLN A 14 -0.94 7.31 -15.69
C GLN A 14 -0.77 7.26 -17.22
N ALA A 15 0.08 6.36 -17.74
CA ALA A 15 0.25 6.13 -19.17
C ALA A 15 -1.03 5.61 -19.85
N ASP A 16 -1.90 4.88 -19.12
CA ASP A 16 -3.20 4.45 -19.65
C ASP A 16 -4.13 5.65 -19.97
N TYR A 17 -3.81 6.83 -19.42
CA TYR A 17 -4.56 8.08 -19.59
C TYR A 17 -3.77 9.17 -20.33
N GLY A 18 -2.52 8.91 -20.73
CA GLY A 18 -1.62 9.92 -21.32
C GLY A 18 -1.24 11.05 -20.35
N MET A 19 -1.12 10.74 -19.06
CA MET A 19 -0.88 11.69 -17.97
C MET A 19 0.45 11.45 -17.25
N GLU A 20 1.42 10.79 -17.89
CA GLU A 20 2.70 10.43 -17.27
C GLU A 20 3.43 11.63 -16.67
N GLU A 21 3.43 12.77 -17.38
CA GLU A 21 4.09 14.00 -16.94
C GLU A 21 3.42 14.65 -15.72
N LEU A 22 2.19 14.26 -15.37
CA LEU A 22 1.46 14.78 -14.21
C LEU A 22 1.72 13.97 -12.94
N SER A 23 2.43 12.84 -13.03
CA SER A 23 2.70 11.94 -11.90
C SER A 23 3.25 12.69 -10.68
N TYR A 24 4.35 13.43 -10.82
CA TYR A 24 4.90 14.21 -9.70
C TYR A 24 3.88 15.23 -9.13
N GLU A 25 3.27 16.04 -10.00
CA GLU A 25 2.34 17.11 -9.60
C GLU A 25 1.11 16.55 -8.86
N MET A 26 0.55 15.44 -9.34
CA MET A 26 -0.58 14.75 -8.71
C MET A 26 -0.23 14.31 -7.28
N ASN A 27 0.95 13.73 -7.07
CA ASN A 27 1.36 13.31 -5.72
C ASN A 27 1.62 14.49 -4.80
N TYR A 28 2.29 15.53 -5.31
CA TYR A 28 2.60 16.74 -4.55
C TYR A 28 1.32 17.44 -4.07
N GLU A 29 0.38 17.72 -4.98
CA GLU A 29 -0.85 18.43 -4.62
C GLU A 29 -1.78 17.54 -3.75
N ALA A 30 -1.86 16.23 -4.00
CA ALA A 30 -2.64 15.33 -3.16
C ALA A 30 -2.09 15.24 -1.72
N ALA A 31 -0.78 15.17 -1.55
CA ALA A 31 -0.14 15.18 -0.24
C ALA A 31 -0.35 16.52 0.49
N LYS A 32 -0.21 17.64 -0.24
CA LYS A 32 -0.43 18.99 0.31
C LYS A 32 -1.87 19.21 0.76
N LEU A 33 -2.86 18.71 0.00
CA LEU A 33 -4.27 18.74 0.40
C LEU A 33 -4.52 17.92 1.67
N ALA A 34 -3.96 16.70 1.74
CA ALA A 34 -4.07 15.86 2.93
C ALA A 34 -3.40 16.50 4.16
N ARG A 35 -2.23 17.12 3.98
CA ARG A 35 -1.50 17.86 5.02
C ARG A 35 -2.30 19.05 5.54
N ALA A 36 -2.85 19.87 4.65
CA ALA A 36 -3.71 20.99 5.04
C ALA A 36 -4.94 20.55 5.83
N ALA A 37 -5.59 19.44 5.41
CA ALA A 37 -6.72 18.87 6.15
C ALA A 37 -6.31 18.34 7.53
N ALA A 38 -5.17 17.65 7.61
CA ALA A 38 -4.60 17.13 8.85
C ALA A 38 -4.22 18.26 9.82
N ASP A 39 -3.62 19.35 9.34
CA ASP A 39 -3.26 20.52 10.14
C ASP A 39 -4.49 21.26 10.67
N LYS A 40 -5.51 21.44 9.83
CA LYS A 40 -6.79 22.00 10.27
C LYS A 40 -7.43 21.16 11.37
N ALA A 41 -7.41 19.84 11.22
CA ALA A 41 -7.97 18.91 12.21
C ALA A 41 -7.13 18.82 13.50
N PHE A 42 -5.82 19.06 13.42
CA PHE A 42 -4.93 19.19 14.58
C PHE A 42 -5.16 20.50 15.32
N ALA A 43 -5.29 21.62 14.61
CA ALA A 43 -5.57 22.93 15.22
C ALA A 43 -6.90 22.94 16.00
N ALA A 44 -7.89 22.15 15.57
CA ALA A 44 -9.18 22.01 16.25
C ALA A 44 -9.13 21.11 17.49
N ASP A 45 -8.19 20.16 17.56
CA ASP A 45 -8.04 19.21 18.67
C ASP A 45 -6.56 18.74 18.73
N PRO A 46 -5.69 19.52 19.43
CA PRO A 46 -4.25 19.28 19.46
C PRO A 46 -3.84 18.01 20.22
N ASP A 47 -4.70 17.50 21.12
CA ASP A 47 -4.38 16.33 21.96
C ASP A 47 -4.39 15.01 21.18
N ARG A 48 -4.87 15.02 19.93
CA ARG A 48 -4.85 13.85 19.07
C ARG A 48 -4.11 14.22 17.76
N PRO A 49 -2.89 13.72 17.51
CA PRO A 49 -2.13 14.07 16.31
C PRO A 49 -2.77 13.46 15.04
N ARG A 50 -2.66 14.15 13.89
CA ARG A 50 -3.10 13.64 12.59
C ARG A 50 -1.89 13.50 11.66
N PHE A 51 -1.69 12.28 11.18
CA PHE A 51 -0.61 11.96 10.26
C PHE A 51 -1.14 11.71 8.85
N VAL A 52 -0.36 12.13 7.85
CA VAL A 52 -0.58 11.90 6.43
C VAL A 52 0.32 10.75 5.95
N ALA A 53 -0.30 9.71 5.41
CA ALA A 53 0.38 8.61 4.74
C ALA A 53 0.38 8.85 3.23
N GLY A 54 1.57 8.98 2.63
CA GLY A 54 1.72 8.98 1.18
C GLY A 54 1.49 7.57 0.63
N GLY A 55 0.35 7.34 -0.02
CA GLY A 55 -0.04 6.03 -0.57
C GLY A 55 0.64 5.74 -1.91
N LEU A 56 1.31 4.60 -1.99
CA LEU A 56 1.90 4.02 -3.20
C LEU A 56 1.26 2.64 -3.45
N GLY A 57 0.31 2.59 -4.38
CA GLY A 57 -0.28 1.33 -4.82
C GLY A 57 0.63 0.56 -5.79
N PRO A 58 0.28 -0.69 -6.13
CA PRO A 58 0.96 -1.43 -7.17
C PRO A 58 0.69 -0.77 -8.54
N THR A 59 1.60 -0.98 -9.49
CA THR A 59 1.36 -0.55 -10.87
C THR A 59 0.37 -1.48 -11.58
N ASN A 60 -0.20 -1.01 -12.69
CA ASN A 60 -1.00 -1.83 -13.63
C ASN A 60 -0.16 -2.84 -14.43
N ARG A 61 1.15 -2.96 -14.16
CA ARG A 61 2.08 -3.88 -14.82
C ARG A 61 2.74 -4.80 -13.79
N THR A 62 2.73 -6.10 -14.06
CA THR A 62 3.37 -7.09 -13.21
C THR A 62 4.81 -7.31 -13.65
N ALA A 63 5.74 -7.37 -12.69
CA ALA A 63 7.13 -7.72 -12.94
C ALA A 63 7.40 -9.22 -12.73
N SER A 64 6.64 -9.87 -11.85
CA SER A 64 6.79 -11.31 -11.60
C SER A 64 5.91 -12.20 -12.48
N ILE A 65 4.78 -11.68 -12.98
CA ILE A 65 3.80 -12.43 -13.76
C ILE A 65 3.88 -12.01 -15.23
N SER A 66 3.82 -12.97 -16.16
CA SER A 66 3.78 -12.67 -17.58
C SER A 66 2.42 -12.08 -17.99
N PRO A 67 2.39 -11.05 -18.87
CA PRO A 67 1.15 -10.57 -19.45
C PRO A 67 0.59 -11.49 -20.55
N ASP A 68 1.38 -12.46 -21.04
CA ASP A 68 0.96 -13.42 -22.06
C ASP A 68 0.91 -14.83 -21.49
N VAL A 69 -0.28 -15.44 -21.50
CA VAL A 69 -0.52 -16.80 -21.01
C VAL A 69 0.23 -17.87 -21.83
N ASN A 70 0.63 -17.56 -23.07
CA ASN A 70 1.36 -18.47 -23.95
C ASN A 70 2.89 -18.31 -23.85
N ASP A 71 3.38 -17.23 -23.25
CA ASP A 71 4.80 -16.99 -23.03
C ASP A 71 5.06 -16.63 -21.55
N PRO A 72 5.39 -17.61 -20.68
CA PRO A 72 5.65 -17.37 -19.27
C PRO A 72 6.89 -16.49 -19.01
N GLY A 73 7.77 -16.33 -20.00
CA GLY A 73 8.99 -15.51 -19.92
C GLY A 73 8.76 -14.04 -20.27
N MET A 74 7.67 -13.70 -20.95
CA MET A 74 7.42 -12.32 -21.40
C MET A 74 7.30 -11.35 -20.22
N ARG A 75 7.92 -10.17 -20.35
CA ARG A 75 7.79 -9.05 -19.41
C ARG A 75 7.53 -7.78 -20.22
N ASN A 76 6.55 -6.99 -19.79
CA ASN A 76 6.19 -5.71 -20.41
C ASN A 76 6.62 -4.49 -19.58
N ILE A 77 7.40 -4.73 -18.53
CA ILE A 77 7.98 -3.71 -17.65
C ILE A 77 9.33 -4.20 -17.14
N SER A 78 10.30 -3.30 -17.00
CA SER A 78 11.58 -3.58 -16.35
C SER A 78 11.57 -3.18 -14.88
N TYR A 79 12.52 -3.70 -14.10
CA TYR A 79 12.65 -3.34 -12.69
C TYR A 79 13.05 -1.86 -12.54
N GLU A 80 13.95 -1.37 -13.40
CA GLU A 80 14.40 0.02 -13.43
C GLU A 80 13.23 0.98 -13.71
N GLN A 81 12.36 0.65 -14.66
CA GLN A 81 11.18 1.47 -14.94
C GLN A 81 10.25 1.58 -13.72
N LEU A 82 10.09 0.49 -12.96
CA LEU A 82 9.31 0.52 -11.72
C LEU A 82 9.98 1.38 -10.65
N VAL A 83 11.30 1.24 -10.48
CA VAL A 83 12.07 2.06 -9.53
C VAL A 83 11.92 3.54 -9.85
N ASP A 84 12.10 3.93 -11.12
CA ASP A 84 12.01 5.32 -11.55
C ASP A 84 10.60 5.89 -11.30
N ALA A 85 9.55 5.13 -11.61
CA ALA A 85 8.16 5.54 -11.39
C ALA A 85 7.84 5.70 -9.90
N TYR A 86 8.26 4.76 -9.06
CA TYR A 86 8.06 4.85 -7.61
C TYR A 86 8.88 5.98 -6.97
N LEU A 87 10.09 6.25 -7.49
CA LEU A 87 10.95 7.31 -6.98
C LEU A 87 10.31 8.68 -7.25
N GLU A 88 9.83 8.94 -8.46
CA GLU A 88 9.13 10.19 -8.80
C GLU A 88 7.84 10.35 -7.97
N GLN A 89 7.04 9.29 -7.83
CA GLN A 89 5.85 9.29 -6.99
C GLN A 89 6.19 9.65 -5.54
N ALA A 90 7.18 8.98 -4.95
CA ALA A 90 7.61 9.20 -3.58
C ALA A 90 8.17 10.61 -3.37
N GLN A 91 8.92 11.16 -4.33
CA GLN A 91 9.42 12.53 -4.30
C GLN A 91 8.26 13.54 -4.19
N GLY A 92 7.23 13.42 -5.04
CA GLY A 92 6.05 14.28 -4.97
C GLY A 92 5.35 14.17 -3.62
N LEU A 93 5.15 12.96 -3.10
CA LEU A 93 4.51 12.72 -1.80
C LEU A 93 5.27 13.40 -0.63
N VAL A 94 6.60 13.24 -0.56
CA VAL A 94 7.38 13.83 0.54
C VAL A 94 7.49 15.35 0.41
N ASP A 95 7.61 15.88 -0.80
CA ASP A 95 7.65 17.33 -1.05
C ASP A 95 6.30 17.99 -0.72
N GLY A 96 5.19 17.28 -0.94
CA GLY A 96 3.85 17.72 -0.56
C GLY A 96 3.53 17.58 0.94
N GLY A 97 4.43 17.01 1.73
CA GLY A 97 4.33 16.99 3.20
C GLY A 97 3.76 15.70 3.81
N ALA A 98 3.91 14.55 3.14
CA ALA A 98 3.61 13.26 3.77
C ALA A 98 4.51 13.00 4.99
N ASP A 99 3.92 12.50 6.08
CA ASP A 99 4.64 12.17 7.33
C ASP A 99 5.29 10.79 7.26
N LEU A 100 4.64 9.87 6.54
CA LEU A 100 5.06 8.49 6.33
C LEU A 100 4.68 8.03 4.92
N LEU A 101 5.26 6.92 4.47
CA LEU A 101 4.98 6.33 3.16
C LEU A 101 4.32 4.95 3.34
N LEU A 102 3.33 4.65 2.52
CA LEU A 102 2.51 3.44 2.58
C LEU A 102 2.59 2.71 1.24
N ILE A 103 3.33 1.60 1.18
CA ILE A 103 3.32 0.70 0.02
C ILE A 103 2.18 -0.29 0.25
N GLU A 104 1.09 -0.20 -0.51
CA GLU A 104 -0.15 -0.90 -0.21
C GLU A 104 -0.68 -1.77 -1.35
N THR A 105 -1.62 -2.67 -1.00
CA THR A 105 -2.26 -3.60 -1.94
C THR A 105 -1.25 -4.40 -2.76
N ILE A 106 -0.15 -4.82 -2.10
CA ILE A 106 0.90 -5.56 -2.78
C ILE A 106 0.38 -6.95 -3.16
N PHE A 107 0.22 -7.17 -4.46
CA PHE A 107 -0.05 -8.48 -5.04
C PHE A 107 1.19 -9.08 -5.75
N ASP A 108 2.14 -8.23 -6.16
CA ASP A 108 3.40 -8.58 -6.82
C ASP A 108 4.60 -8.14 -5.97
N THR A 109 5.30 -9.13 -5.43
CA THR A 109 6.46 -8.94 -4.54
C THR A 109 7.63 -8.23 -5.23
N LEU A 110 7.85 -8.47 -6.53
CA LEU A 110 8.96 -7.83 -7.25
C LEU A 110 8.67 -6.35 -7.51
N ASN A 111 7.41 -6.03 -7.77
CA ASN A 111 6.91 -4.66 -7.86
C ASN A 111 7.09 -3.91 -6.53
N ALA A 112 6.71 -4.52 -5.41
CA ALA A 112 6.93 -3.95 -4.08
C ALA A 112 8.42 -3.75 -3.74
N LYS A 113 9.30 -4.65 -4.19
CA LYS A 113 10.76 -4.48 -4.01
C LYS A 113 11.31 -3.28 -4.79
N ALA A 114 10.78 -3.01 -5.99
CA ALA A 114 11.13 -1.80 -6.73
C ALA A 114 10.70 -0.54 -5.97
N ALA A 115 9.50 -0.53 -5.39
CA ALA A 115 9.03 0.56 -4.52
C ALA A 115 9.95 0.74 -3.29
N ILE A 116 10.29 -0.34 -2.58
CA ILE A 116 11.23 -0.30 -1.44
C ILE A 116 12.57 0.31 -1.87
N PHE A 117 13.14 -0.15 -2.98
CA PHE A 117 14.42 0.36 -3.49
C PHE A 117 14.35 1.85 -3.83
N ALA A 118 13.26 2.29 -4.46
CA ALA A 118 13.01 3.71 -4.75
C ALA A 118 12.93 4.54 -3.46
N LEU A 119 12.26 4.05 -2.42
CA LEU A 119 12.19 4.72 -1.13
C LEU A 119 13.57 4.82 -0.46
N GLU A 120 14.35 3.74 -0.42
CA GLU A 120 15.70 3.77 0.15
C GLU A 120 16.61 4.75 -0.62
N THR A 121 16.50 4.79 -1.94
CA THR A 121 17.20 5.76 -2.80
C THR A 121 16.82 7.19 -2.45
N LEU A 122 15.52 7.49 -2.31
CA LEU A 122 15.03 8.79 -1.88
C LEU A 122 15.55 9.15 -0.48
N PHE A 123 15.58 8.20 0.44
CA PHE A 123 16.04 8.44 1.81
C PHE A 123 17.52 8.81 1.87
N GLU A 124 18.35 8.13 1.07
CA GLU A 124 19.76 8.46 0.91
C GLU A 124 19.92 9.87 0.31
N GLN A 125 19.21 10.18 -0.78
CA GLN A 125 19.25 11.49 -1.44
C GLN A 125 18.85 12.65 -0.52
N ARG A 126 17.88 12.41 0.38
CA ARG A 126 17.35 13.43 1.30
C ARG A 126 18.06 13.45 2.66
N GLY A 127 18.95 12.50 2.92
CA GLY A 127 19.59 12.33 4.24
C GLY A 127 18.58 12.11 5.37
N ARG A 128 17.39 11.57 5.05
CA ARG A 128 16.27 11.38 5.99
C ARG A 128 15.52 10.10 5.62
N ARG A 129 15.18 9.29 6.64
CA ARG A 129 14.28 8.15 6.50
C ARG A 129 12.89 8.52 6.99
N TRP A 130 11.88 8.32 6.15
CA TRP A 130 10.47 8.38 6.58
C TRP A 130 10.03 7.01 7.10
N PRO A 131 9.10 6.94 8.08
CA PRO A 131 8.47 5.68 8.43
C PRO A 131 7.77 5.07 7.21
N VAL A 132 7.89 3.75 7.05
CA VAL A 132 7.28 3.01 5.95
C VAL A 132 6.29 1.99 6.50
N ILE A 133 5.08 1.97 5.99
CA ILE A 133 4.12 0.89 6.19
C ILE A 133 4.07 0.07 4.91
N ILE A 134 4.05 -1.25 5.04
CA ILE A 134 3.94 -2.18 3.91
C ILE A 134 2.66 -2.99 4.11
N SER A 135 1.79 -3.03 3.11
CA SER A 135 0.53 -3.77 3.17
C SER A 135 0.36 -4.65 1.95
N GLY A 136 0.21 -5.96 2.19
CA GLY A 136 -0.07 -6.95 1.16
C GLY A 136 -1.57 -7.15 0.94
N THR A 137 -1.93 -7.83 -0.14
CA THR A 137 -3.30 -8.30 -0.36
C THR A 137 -3.31 -9.80 -0.63
N ILE A 138 -4.22 -10.51 0.04
CA ILE A 138 -4.47 -11.93 -0.15
C ILE A 138 -5.67 -12.04 -1.09
N THR A 139 -5.48 -12.61 -2.27
CA THR A 139 -6.43 -12.45 -3.38
C THR A 139 -7.73 -13.22 -3.20
N ASP A 140 -7.69 -14.33 -2.45
CA ASP A 140 -8.85 -15.18 -2.20
C ASP A 140 -8.60 -16.12 -1.00
N ALA A 141 -9.54 -17.05 -0.78
CA ALA A 141 -9.49 -18.05 0.27
C ALA A 141 -8.30 -19.04 0.17
N SER A 142 -7.49 -19.01 -0.91
CA SER A 142 -6.25 -19.80 -0.99
C SER A 142 -5.19 -19.33 0.01
N GLY A 143 -5.33 -18.12 0.55
CA GLY A 143 -4.41 -17.58 1.55
C GLY A 143 -3.07 -17.12 0.98
N ARG A 144 -3.05 -16.77 -0.31
CA ARG A 144 -1.83 -16.34 -1.02
C ARG A 144 -2.00 -14.97 -1.67
N THR A 145 -0.89 -14.27 -1.86
CA THR A 145 -0.81 -13.15 -2.80
C THR A 145 -0.99 -13.66 -4.23
N LEU A 146 -1.26 -12.76 -5.19
CA LEU A 146 -1.33 -13.13 -6.61
C LEU A 146 -0.01 -13.75 -7.12
N SER A 147 1.13 -13.28 -6.60
CA SER A 147 2.46 -13.86 -6.83
C SER A 147 2.71 -15.22 -6.14
N GLY A 148 1.73 -15.75 -5.40
CA GLY A 148 1.74 -17.08 -4.80
C GLY A 148 2.37 -17.17 -3.40
N GLN A 149 2.64 -16.05 -2.74
CA GLN A 149 3.24 -16.05 -1.41
C GLN A 149 2.19 -16.25 -0.31
N VAL A 150 2.47 -17.14 0.64
CA VAL A 150 1.77 -17.17 1.93
C VAL A 150 2.24 -16.01 2.81
N THR A 151 1.48 -15.69 3.87
CA THR A 151 1.76 -14.58 4.79
C THR A 151 3.20 -14.56 5.33
N GLU A 152 3.71 -15.69 5.82
CA GLU A 152 5.08 -15.80 6.33
C GLU A 152 6.13 -15.53 5.23
N ALA A 153 5.89 -16.03 4.02
CA ALA A 153 6.79 -15.81 2.89
C ALA A 153 6.79 -14.33 2.48
N PHE A 154 5.62 -13.69 2.46
CA PHE A 154 5.49 -12.26 2.20
C PHE A 154 6.31 -11.43 3.20
N TRP A 155 6.10 -11.67 4.50
CA TRP A 155 6.88 -11.00 5.56
C TRP A 155 8.39 -11.17 5.37
N ASN A 156 8.87 -12.41 5.24
CA ASN A 156 10.30 -12.69 5.06
C ASN A 156 10.88 -11.99 3.83
N SER A 157 10.10 -11.88 2.75
CA SER A 157 10.54 -11.16 1.56
C SER A 157 10.58 -9.64 1.70
N MET A 158 9.82 -9.05 2.63
CA MET A 158 9.70 -7.59 2.82
C MET A 158 10.50 -7.04 4.01
N ARG A 159 10.80 -7.85 5.04
CA ARG A 159 11.38 -7.39 6.32
C ARG A 159 12.67 -6.57 6.22
N HIS A 160 13.45 -6.78 5.15
CA HIS A 160 14.66 -6.00 4.87
C HIS A 160 14.39 -4.49 4.72
N ALA A 161 13.16 -4.09 4.39
CA ALA A 161 12.72 -2.70 4.34
C ALA A 161 12.57 -2.04 5.73
N ARG A 162 12.69 -2.81 6.83
CA ARG A 162 12.54 -2.32 8.21
C ARG A 162 11.28 -1.44 8.38
N PRO A 163 10.09 -1.93 8.01
CA PRO A 163 8.88 -1.14 8.06
C PRO A 163 8.50 -0.81 9.52
N LEU A 164 7.81 0.31 9.72
CA LEU A 164 7.12 0.62 10.97
C LEU A 164 6.04 -0.43 11.24
N ALA A 165 5.26 -0.78 10.21
CA ALA A 165 4.23 -1.80 10.27
C ALA A 165 4.15 -2.62 8.98
N ILE A 166 3.81 -3.90 9.13
CA ILE A 166 3.45 -4.81 8.04
C ILE A 166 1.97 -5.17 8.18
N GLY A 167 1.23 -5.24 7.08
CA GLY A 167 -0.20 -5.44 7.16
C GLY A 167 -0.83 -6.13 5.97
N LEU A 168 -2.15 -6.26 6.07
CA LEU A 168 -3.00 -6.75 4.99
C LEU A 168 -4.18 -5.79 4.76
N ASN A 169 -4.51 -5.58 3.49
CA ASN A 169 -5.66 -4.78 3.09
C ASN A 169 -6.31 -5.31 1.81
N CYS A 170 -7.53 -4.81 1.55
CA CYS A 170 -8.32 -5.14 0.37
C CYS A 170 -8.66 -6.65 0.25
N ALA A 171 -9.34 -6.99 -0.83
CA ALA A 171 -9.79 -8.32 -1.27
C ALA A 171 -10.75 -9.07 -0.33
N LEU A 172 -10.41 -9.18 0.95
CA LEU A 172 -11.15 -9.91 1.96
C LEU A 172 -11.87 -8.97 2.92
N GLY A 173 -13.01 -9.44 3.42
CA GLY A 173 -13.72 -8.82 4.54
C GLY A 173 -12.99 -9.06 5.87
N ALA A 174 -13.49 -8.41 6.93
CA ALA A 174 -12.87 -8.49 8.25
C ALA A 174 -12.84 -9.93 8.80
N ARG A 175 -13.87 -10.75 8.57
CA ARG A 175 -13.87 -12.13 9.09
C ARG A 175 -12.86 -13.00 8.34
N GLU A 176 -12.78 -12.86 7.03
CA GLU A 176 -11.94 -13.67 6.15
C GLU A 176 -10.45 -13.33 6.28
N ILE A 177 -10.11 -12.06 6.54
CA ILE A 177 -8.72 -11.63 6.66
C ILE A 177 -8.05 -12.08 7.97
N ARG A 178 -8.85 -12.32 9.03
CA ARG A 178 -8.39 -12.60 10.39
C ARG A 178 -7.32 -13.71 10.51
N PRO A 179 -7.49 -14.93 9.94
CA PRO A 179 -6.48 -15.98 10.07
C PRO A 179 -5.13 -15.57 9.49
N TYR A 180 -5.13 -14.82 8.38
CA TYR A 180 -3.91 -14.35 7.74
C TYR A 180 -3.25 -13.22 8.54
N LEU A 181 -4.05 -12.35 9.16
CA LEU A 181 -3.55 -11.31 10.06
C LEU A 181 -2.94 -11.90 11.34
N ALA A 182 -3.57 -12.94 11.90
CA ALA A 182 -3.04 -13.67 13.07
C ALA A 182 -1.69 -14.32 12.77
N GLU A 183 -1.55 -14.95 11.60
CA GLU A 183 -0.26 -15.51 11.16
C GLU A 183 0.79 -14.41 10.96
N LEU A 184 0.42 -13.27 10.38
CA LEU A 184 1.34 -12.15 10.20
C LEU A 184 1.82 -11.60 11.56
N SER A 185 0.90 -11.46 12.51
CA SER A 185 1.18 -11.04 13.89
C SER A 185 2.10 -12.00 14.63
N ARG A 186 2.01 -13.29 14.36
CA ARG A 186 2.89 -14.31 14.94
C ARG A 186 4.33 -14.20 14.45
N VAL A 187 4.55 -13.83 13.19
CA VAL A 187 5.88 -13.88 12.54
C VAL A 187 6.58 -12.53 12.40
N ALA A 188 5.84 -11.43 12.39
CA ALA A 188 6.38 -10.09 12.22
C ALA A 188 7.12 -9.61 13.47
N ASP A 189 8.26 -8.92 13.28
CA ASP A 189 9.03 -8.28 14.35
C ASP A 189 8.74 -6.76 14.47
N CYS A 190 7.68 -6.27 13.81
CA CYS A 190 7.22 -4.89 13.80
C CYS A 190 5.70 -4.81 14.07
N PHE A 191 5.12 -3.60 14.04
CA PHE A 191 3.68 -3.45 14.23
C PHE A 191 2.88 -4.12 13.10
N VAL A 192 1.65 -4.51 13.41
CA VAL A 192 0.72 -5.09 12.44
C VAL A 192 -0.38 -4.10 12.11
N SER A 193 -0.67 -3.89 10.82
CA SER A 193 -1.78 -3.05 10.36
C SER A 193 -2.83 -3.86 9.59
N CYS A 194 -4.09 -3.45 9.66
CA CYS A 194 -5.17 -4.05 8.88
C CYS A 194 -6.21 -3.01 8.52
N TYR A 195 -6.67 -3.03 7.26
CA TYR A 195 -7.79 -2.24 6.78
C TYR A 195 -8.54 -3.06 5.70
N PRO A 196 -9.45 -3.96 6.13
CA PRO A 196 -10.15 -4.88 5.24
C PRO A 196 -11.28 -4.19 4.49
N ASN A 197 -11.82 -4.87 3.48
CA ASN A 197 -13.05 -4.44 2.83
C ASN A 197 -14.26 -4.58 3.77
N ALA A 198 -15.34 -3.87 3.46
CA ALA A 198 -16.65 -4.03 4.11
C ALA A 198 -17.35 -5.29 3.57
N GLY A 199 -16.75 -6.45 3.80
CA GLY A 199 -17.15 -7.74 3.24
C GLY A 199 -16.66 -7.97 1.81
N LEU A 200 -17.21 -8.99 1.17
CA LEU A 200 -16.98 -9.25 -0.25
C LEU A 200 -17.96 -8.43 -1.10
N PRO A 201 -17.55 -7.93 -2.28
CA PRO A 201 -18.45 -7.22 -3.16
C PRO A 201 -19.57 -8.14 -3.64
N ASN A 202 -20.80 -7.63 -3.69
CA ASN A 202 -21.95 -8.33 -4.24
C ASN A 202 -21.89 -8.37 -5.78
N ALA A 203 -22.87 -9.01 -6.43
CA ALA A 203 -22.91 -9.14 -7.88
C ALA A 203 -22.98 -7.80 -8.66
N PHE A 204 -23.27 -6.70 -7.97
CA PHE A 204 -23.29 -5.33 -8.52
C PHE A 204 -22.03 -4.52 -8.17
N GLY A 205 -21.06 -5.12 -7.46
CA GLY A 205 -19.84 -4.46 -7.02
C GLY A 205 -20.01 -3.58 -5.78
N GLU A 206 -21.14 -3.67 -5.10
CA GLU A 206 -21.43 -2.94 -3.86
C GLU A 206 -21.02 -3.77 -2.63
N TYR A 207 -20.86 -3.10 -1.49
CA TYR A 207 -20.52 -3.74 -0.21
C TYR A 207 -21.70 -3.68 0.74
N ASP A 208 -22.23 -4.84 1.10
CA ASP A 208 -23.44 -4.96 1.92
C ASP A 208 -23.16 -4.93 3.44
N GLU A 209 -21.90 -5.12 3.86
CA GLU A 209 -21.53 -5.11 5.28
C GLU A 209 -21.67 -3.69 5.84
N THR A 210 -22.47 -3.58 6.90
CA THR A 210 -22.74 -2.30 7.57
C THR A 210 -21.59 -1.90 8.49
N PRO A 211 -21.46 -0.60 8.84
CA PRO A 211 -20.44 -0.15 9.78
C PRO A 211 -20.50 -0.86 11.15
N ALA A 212 -21.70 -1.21 11.63
CA ALA A 212 -21.87 -1.92 12.89
C ALA A 212 -21.35 -3.36 12.84
N GLN A 213 -21.59 -4.07 11.73
CA GLN A 213 -21.08 -5.42 11.51
C GLN A 213 -19.56 -5.43 11.39
N MET A 214 -18.98 -4.48 10.65
CA MET A 214 -17.53 -4.35 10.53
C MET A 214 -16.89 -4.04 11.89
N ALA A 215 -17.48 -3.11 12.66
CA ALA A 215 -16.96 -2.73 13.98
C ALA A 215 -16.92 -3.94 14.95
N GLU A 216 -17.99 -4.75 14.99
CA GLU A 216 -18.06 -5.95 15.82
C GLU A 216 -16.87 -6.88 15.58
N VAL A 217 -16.50 -7.13 14.32
CA VAL A 217 -15.40 -8.03 13.96
C VAL A 217 -14.04 -7.39 14.22
N ILE A 218 -13.88 -6.10 13.90
CA ILE A 218 -12.60 -5.38 14.07
C ILE A 218 -12.25 -5.21 15.55
N GLU A 219 -13.24 -5.06 16.44
CA GLU A 219 -12.99 -5.01 17.89
C GLU A 219 -12.27 -6.27 18.41
N GLU A 220 -12.56 -7.44 17.80
CA GLU A 220 -11.90 -8.70 18.12
C GLU A 220 -10.42 -8.75 17.73
N PHE A 221 -9.94 -7.84 16.87
CA PHE A 221 -8.54 -7.82 16.44
C PHE A 221 -7.65 -7.10 17.46
N GLY A 222 -8.22 -6.15 18.20
CA GLY A 222 -7.52 -5.38 19.23
C GLY A 222 -7.66 -5.95 20.63
N SER A 223 -8.53 -6.93 20.84
CA SER A 223 -8.74 -7.60 22.12
C SER A 223 -7.91 -8.90 22.17
N ALA A 224 -6.97 -8.95 23.12
CA ALA A 224 -6.13 -10.11 23.41
C ALA A 224 -6.84 -11.13 24.31
#